data_AF-A0A3D4YJM9-F1
#
_entry.id   AF-A0A3D4YJM9-F1
#
_cell.length_a   1.000
_cell.length_b   1.000
_cell.length_c   1.000
_cell.angle_alpha   90.00
_cell.angle_beta   90.00
_cell.angle_gamma   90.00
#
_symmetry.space_group_name_H-M   'P 1'
#
loop_
_entity.id
_entity.type
_entity.pdbx_description
1 polymer ?
#
loop_
_entity_poly.entity_id
_entity_poly.type
_entity_poly.pdbx_seq_one_letter_code
_entity_poly.pdbx_strand_id
1 'polypeptide(L)'
;IWGLTAGGGPFDTTFVVNGRSRLFWTYTARGAAAGEIRDDGTISPTAAGGSVPFAPEIAIPALIAMREKYGDNLFSTYGFLDDFNPTLIAATPKYGRLAPGIGWFDTDYLGIDQGPIIAMIENYRSDLIWKTMRKNPYIVAGLKKAGFTGGWLGN
;
A
#
# COMPACT_ATOMS: atom_id res chain seq x y z
N ILE A 1 0.33 -12.65 -0.75
CA ILE A 1 0.17 -11.27 -1.26
C ILE A 1 -0.95 -10.63 -0.46
N TRP A 2 -0.70 -9.46 0.12
CA TRP A 2 -1.63 -8.74 1.01
C TRP A 2 -1.36 -7.23 0.91
N GLY A 3 -2.31 -6.41 1.40
CA GLY A 3 -2.14 -4.97 1.49
C GLY A 3 -3.45 -4.22 1.20
N LEU A 4 -4.19 -3.85 2.24
CA LEU A 4 -5.38 -3.00 2.13
C LEU A 4 -5.07 -1.63 2.72
N THR A 5 -5.23 -0.57 1.93
CA THR A 5 -5.12 0.83 2.35
C THR A 5 -5.93 1.71 1.38
N ALA A 6 -5.99 3.01 1.63
CA ALA A 6 -6.54 3.94 0.67
C ALA A 6 -5.76 3.92 -0.64
N GLY A 7 -6.47 3.95 -1.76
CA GLY A 7 -5.86 3.89 -3.09
C GLY A 7 -6.91 3.85 -4.20
N GLY A 8 -6.43 3.80 -5.44
CA GLY A 8 -7.22 3.70 -6.66
C GLY A 8 -7.99 2.40 -6.81
N GLY A 9 -8.73 2.27 -7.92
CA GLY A 9 -9.50 1.07 -8.19
C GLY A 9 -10.28 1.15 -9.51
N PRO A 10 -10.88 0.04 -9.93
CA PRO A 10 -11.29 -0.12 -11.32
C PRO A 10 -12.65 0.52 -11.67
N PHE A 11 -13.59 0.58 -10.72
CA PHE A 11 -15.00 0.89 -10.99
C PHE A 11 -15.75 1.41 -9.76
N ASP A 12 -16.87 2.11 -9.97
CA ASP A 12 -17.88 2.42 -8.93
C ASP A 12 -19.16 1.62 -9.18
N THR A 13 -19.06 0.29 -9.21
CA THR A 13 -20.21 -0.58 -9.48
C THR A 13 -20.04 -1.97 -8.87
N THR A 14 -21.10 -2.77 -8.91
CA THR A 14 -21.13 -4.13 -8.39
C THR A 14 -20.95 -5.15 -9.50
N PHE A 15 -20.04 -6.10 -9.30
CA PHE A 15 -19.88 -7.28 -10.16
C PHE A 15 -20.05 -8.58 -9.37
N VAL A 16 -20.40 -9.65 -10.07
CA VAL A 16 -20.36 -11.01 -9.52
C VAL A 16 -19.00 -11.62 -9.82
N VAL A 17 -18.19 -11.81 -8.79
CA VAL A 17 -16.85 -12.44 -8.89
C VAL A 17 -16.91 -13.77 -8.15
N ASN A 18 -16.63 -14.87 -8.86
CA ASN A 18 -16.70 -16.23 -8.32
C ASN A 18 -18.02 -16.53 -7.59
N GLY A 19 -19.14 -16.09 -8.18
CA GLY A 19 -20.48 -16.30 -7.61
C GLY A 19 -20.85 -15.38 -6.43
N ARG A 20 -20.00 -14.41 -6.08
CA ARG A 20 -20.26 -13.46 -4.99
C ARG A 20 -20.39 -12.04 -5.54
N SER A 21 -21.44 -11.35 -5.11
CA SER A 21 -21.60 -9.92 -5.36
C SER A 21 -20.51 -9.12 -4.62
N ARG A 22 -19.83 -8.23 -5.34
CA ARG A 22 -18.75 -7.37 -4.85
C ARG A 22 -18.95 -5.97 -5.40
N LEU A 23 -19.07 -5.00 -4.49
CA LEU A 23 -19.01 -3.59 -4.83
C LEU A 23 -17.54 -3.20 -4.98
N PHE A 24 -17.22 -2.52 -6.08
CA PHE A 24 -15.91 -1.95 -6.37
C PHE A 24 -15.96 -0.44 -6.19
N TRP A 25 -14.79 0.16 -5.98
CA TRP A 25 -14.62 1.62 -5.92
C TRP A 25 -13.48 2.10 -6.81
N THR A 26 -13.62 3.30 -7.37
CA THR A 26 -12.54 3.97 -8.12
C THR A 26 -11.50 4.60 -7.19
N TYR A 27 -11.89 5.03 -6.00
CA TYR A 27 -10.99 5.38 -4.91
C TYR A 27 -11.71 5.18 -3.57
N THR A 28 -11.10 4.48 -2.62
CA THR A 28 -11.68 4.30 -1.28
C THR A 28 -10.62 3.94 -0.25
N ALA A 29 -10.90 4.23 1.02
CA ALA A 29 -10.09 3.77 2.14
C ALA A 29 -10.34 2.26 2.38
N ARG A 30 -9.62 1.40 1.67
CA ARG A 30 -9.70 -0.05 1.91
C ARG A 30 -9.06 -0.41 3.24
N GLY A 31 -9.58 -1.45 3.87
CA GLY A 31 -9.11 -1.87 5.18
C GLY A 31 -9.99 -2.92 5.83
N ALA A 32 -9.47 -3.49 6.91
CA ALA A 32 -10.13 -4.50 7.73
C ALA A 32 -10.33 -3.98 9.17
N ALA A 33 -10.91 -2.78 9.29
CA ALA A 33 -11.16 -2.15 10.59
C ALA A 33 -12.36 -2.79 11.30
N ALA A 34 -12.37 -2.70 12.63
CA ALA A 34 -13.51 -3.18 13.41
C ALA A 34 -14.78 -2.39 13.05
N GLY A 35 -15.84 -3.11 12.65
CA GLY A 35 -17.10 -2.51 12.22
C GLY A 35 -17.12 -2.01 10.77
N GLU A 36 -15.97 -2.00 10.07
CA GLU A 36 -15.87 -1.55 8.69
C GLU A 36 -14.80 -2.33 7.91
N ILE A 37 -15.25 -3.25 7.06
CA ILE A 37 -14.38 -3.99 6.13
C ILE A 37 -14.69 -3.50 4.71
N ARG A 38 -13.70 -2.88 4.08
CA ARG A 38 -13.75 -2.45 2.67
C ARG A 38 -12.68 -3.22 1.91
N ASP A 39 -13.12 -4.29 1.26
CA ASP A 39 -12.29 -5.18 0.46
C ASP A 39 -13.05 -5.61 -0.80
N ASP A 40 -12.65 -5.04 -1.95
CA ASP A 40 -13.11 -5.42 -3.29
C ASP A 40 -12.10 -6.32 -4.01
N GLY A 41 -11.08 -6.82 -3.31
CA GLY A 41 -9.97 -7.59 -3.86
C GLY A 41 -8.84 -6.74 -4.45
N THR A 42 -8.93 -5.41 -4.39
CA THR A 42 -7.85 -4.50 -4.81
C THR A 42 -6.81 -4.40 -3.70
N ILE A 43 -5.55 -4.55 -4.08
CA ILE A 43 -4.39 -4.59 -3.20
C ILE A 43 -3.44 -3.46 -3.59
N SER A 44 -2.94 -2.75 -2.58
CA SER A 44 -2.00 -1.64 -2.76
C SER A 44 -0.61 -2.05 -2.25
N PRO A 45 0.45 -2.04 -3.08
CA PRO A 45 1.80 -2.38 -2.65
C PRO A 45 2.32 -1.50 -1.49
N THR A 46 1.88 -0.24 -1.41
CA THR A 46 2.22 0.70 -0.32
C THR A 46 1.83 0.20 1.07
N ALA A 47 0.74 -0.58 1.21
CA ALA A 47 0.36 -1.14 2.50
C ALA A 47 1.42 -2.10 3.05
N ALA A 48 1.97 -2.98 2.19
CA ALA A 48 3.08 -3.85 2.56
C ALA A 48 4.40 -3.06 2.67
N GLY A 49 4.70 -2.18 1.70
CA GLY A 49 5.95 -1.41 1.66
C GLY A 49 6.13 -0.45 2.82
N GLY A 50 5.08 0.27 3.20
CA GLY A 50 5.04 1.12 4.38
C GLY A 50 5.16 0.34 5.70
N SER A 51 4.87 -0.97 5.68
CA SER A 51 4.92 -1.84 6.86
C SER A 51 6.26 -2.54 7.08
N VAL A 52 7.24 -2.35 6.20
CA VAL A 52 8.53 -3.07 6.24
C VAL A 52 9.25 -2.97 7.60
N PRO A 53 9.37 -1.81 8.26
CA PRO A 53 9.99 -1.72 9.58
C PRO A 53 9.27 -2.47 10.70
N PHE A 54 7.97 -2.75 10.54
CA PHE A 54 7.14 -3.31 11.60
C PHE A 54 7.01 -4.83 11.49
N ALA A 55 6.94 -5.35 10.27
CA ALA A 55 6.77 -6.77 10.00
C ALA A 55 7.58 -7.21 8.75
N PRO A 56 8.91 -7.02 8.74
CA PRO A 56 9.76 -7.27 7.58
C PRO A 56 9.63 -8.70 7.05
N GLU A 57 9.43 -9.68 7.95
CA GLU A 57 9.29 -11.11 7.65
C GLU A 57 8.06 -11.48 6.83
N ILE A 58 7.05 -10.61 6.77
CA ILE A 58 5.86 -10.80 5.92
C ILE A 58 5.66 -9.69 4.89
N ALA A 59 6.17 -8.48 5.14
CA ALA A 59 6.09 -7.34 4.22
C ALA A 59 7.04 -7.51 3.02
N ILE A 60 8.31 -7.86 3.28
CA ILE A 60 9.31 -8.02 2.21
C ILE A 60 8.93 -9.18 1.28
N PRO A 61 8.57 -10.39 1.78
CA PRO A 61 8.13 -11.47 0.91
C PRO A 61 6.87 -11.13 0.11
N ALA A 62 5.96 -10.29 0.66
CA ALA A 62 4.78 -9.86 -0.09
C ALA A 62 5.14 -8.98 -1.29
N LEU A 63 6.04 -8.01 -1.13
CA LEU A 63 6.53 -7.16 -2.22
C LEU A 63 7.29 -7.97 -3.28
N ILE A 64 8.16 -8.88 -2.84
CA ILE A 64 8.88 -9.79 -3.76
C ILE A 64 7.88 -10.61 -4.56
N ALA A 65 6.91 -11.24 -3.90
CA ALA A 65 5.87 -12.04 -4.57
C ALA A 65 5.02 -11.21 -5.53
N MET A 66 4.74 -9.93 -5.22
CA MET A 66 4.04 -9.02 -6.14
C MET A 66 4.87 -8.78 -7.41
N ARG A 67 6.17 -8.47 -7.27
CA ARG A 67 7.06 -8.24 -8.42
C ARG A 67 7.26 -9.51 -9.25
N GLU A 68 7.52 -10.64 -8.61
CA GLU A 68 7.73 -11.92 -9.30
C GLU A 68 6.48 -12.38 -10.05
N LYS A 69 5.30 -12.23 -9.43
CA LYS A 69 4.05 -12.73 -10.00
C LYS A 69 3.50 -11.84 -11.12
N TYR A 70 3.58 -10.52 -10.97
CA TYR A 70 2.94 -9.59 -11.89
C TYR A 70 3.91 -8.86 -12.81
N GLY A 71 5.22 -8.90 -12.54
CA GLY A 71 6.26 -8.35 -13.40
C GLY A 71 5.99 -6.89 -13.77
N ASP A 72 6.10 -6.61 -15.07
CA ASP A 72 5.91 -5.27 -15.61
C ASP A 72 4.43 -4.85 -15.64
N ASN A 73 3.50 -5.75 -15.31
CA ASN A 73 2.12 -5.34 -15.14
C ASN A 73 1.92 -4.48 -13.89
N LEU A 74 2.73 -4.67 -12.86
CA LEU A 74 2.59 -3.98 -11.58
C LEU A 74 3.78 -3.10 -11.23
N PHE A 75 4.96 -3.36 -11.82
CA PHE A 75 6.18 -2.62 -11.49
C PHE A 75 6.81 -2.06 -12.75
N SER A 76 6.97 -0.75 -12.81
CA SER A 76 7.41 0.00 -13.98
C SER A 76 8.35 1.15 -13.57
N THR A 77 8.39 2.24 -14.32
CA THR A 77 9.38 3.33 -14.23
C THR A 77 9.68 3.83 -12.81
N TYR A 78 8.66 3.96 -11.94
CA TYR A 78 8.82 4.48 -10.58
C TYR A 78 8.61 3.42 -9.49
N GLY A 79 8.78 2.15 -9.85
CA GLY A 79 8.56 1.01 -8.97
C GLY A 79 7.16 0.45 -9.12
N PHE A 80 6.56 0.01 -8.01
CA PHE A 80 5.18 -0.48 -8.00
C PHE A 80 4.19 0.64 -8.42
N LEU A 81 3.21 0.30 -9.24
CA LEU A 81 2.00 1.08 -9.48
C LEU A 81 1.12 1.07 -8.22
N ASP A 82 0.19 2.01 -8.15
CA ASP A 82 -0.59 2.30 -6.94
C ASP A 82 -1.37 1.09 -6.41
N ASP A 83 -2.10 0.42 -7.30
CA ASP A 83 -3.01 -0.65 -6.97
C ASP A 83 -3.13 -1.72 -8.07
N PHE A 84 -3.60 -2.90 -7.67
CA PHE A 84 -4.02 -3.94 -8.61
C PHE A 84 -5.11 -4.82 -8.02
N ASN A 85 -5.92 -5.43 -8.89
CA ASN A 85 -6.97 -6.35 -8.50
C ASN A 85 -6.90 -7.62 -9.37
N PRO A 86 -6.35 -8.73 -8.85
CA PRO A 86 -6.17 -9.95 -9.62
C PRO A 86 -7.48 -10.73 -9.85
N THR A 87 -8.58 -10.34 -9.17
CA THR A 87 -9.87 -11.02 -9.32
C THR A 87 -10.69 -10.45 -10.48
N LEU A 88 -10.38 -9.23 -10.90
CA LEU A 88 -11.04 -8.56 -12.01
C LEU A 88 -10.34 -8.90 -13.33
N ILE A 89 -10.76 -10.00 -13.96
CA ILE A 89 -10.12 -10.54 -15.18
C ILE A 89 -10.87 -10.23 -16.48
N ALA A 90 -12.08 -9.67 -16.38
CA ALA A 90 -12.93 -9.39 -17.54
C ALA A 90 -13.83 -8.18 -17.25
N ALA A 91 -13.39 -6.99 -17.68
CA ALA A 91 -14.18 -5.76 -17.79
C ALA A 91 -13.35 -4.68 -18.49
N THR A 92 -13.99 -3.64 -19.03
CA THR A 92 -13.29 -2.44 -19.53
C THR A 92 -13.30 -1.37 -18.44
N PRO A 93 -12.19 -1.18 -17.70
CA PRO A 93 -12.16 -0.23 -16.60
C PRO A 93 -12.17 1.20 -17.11
N LYS A 94 -12.69 2.11 -16.28
CA LYS A 94 -12.65 3.56 -16.57
C LYS A 94 -11.24 4.13 -16.33
N TYR A 95 -10.53 3.59 -15.34
CA TYR A 95 -9.18 3.96 -14.93
C TYR A 95 -8.28 2.73 -14.85
N GLY A 96 -6.97 2.90 -15.00
CA GLY A 96 -6.04 1.79 -15.08
C GLY A 96 -6.23 0.93 -16.33
N ARG A 97 -5.71 -0.29 -16.30
CA ARG A 97 -5.78 -1.23 -17.44
C ARG A 97 -6.03 -2.66 -17.00
N LEU A 98 -6.66 -3.42 -17.90
CA LEU A 98 -6.81 -4.85 -17.74
C LEU A 98 -5.63 -5.57 -18.41
N ALA A 99 -5.00 -6.50 -17.69
CA ALA A 99 -4.12 -7.51 -18.26
C ALA A 99 -4.91 -8.82 -18.44
N PRO A 100 -5.17 -9.26 -19.69
CA PRO A 100 -6.05 -10.39 -19.97
C PRO A 100 -5.67 -11.66 -19.21
N GLY A 101 -6.62 -12.25 -18.48
CA GLY A 101 -6.42 -13.46 -17.69
C GLY A 101 -5.57 -13.29 -16.42
N ILE A 102 -5.09 -12.07 -16.13
CA ILE A 102 -4.24 -11.77 -14.98
C ILE A 102 -4.98 -10.91 -13.95
N GLY A 103 -5.58 -9.80 -14.38
CA GLY A 103 -6.24 -8.86 -13.48
C GLY A 103 -6.25 -7.43 -13.97
N TRP A 104 -6.81 -6.54 -13.16
CA TRP A 104 -6.70 -5.10 -13.32
C TRP A 104 -5.47 -4.56 -12.61
N PHE A 105 -4.83 -3.56 -13.21
CA PHE A 105 -3.67 -2.85 -12.68
C PHE A 105 -3.91 -1.36 -12.86
N ASP A 106 -3.55 -0.57 -11.86
CA ASP A 106 -3.53 0.88 -12.03
C ASP A 106 -2.49 1.27 -13.10
N THR A 107 -2.56 2.51 -13.56
CA THR A 107 -1.56 3.15 -14.43
C THR A 107 -0.86 4.31 -13.72
N ASP A 108 -1.37 4.72 -12.57
CA ASP A 108 -0.89 5.88 -11.84
C ASP A 108 0.13 5.50 -10.74
N TYR A 109 0.83 6.53 -10.28
CA TYR A 109 1.65 6.51 -9.08
C TYR A 109 1.21 7.66 -8.19
N LEU A 110 0.84 7.39 -6.94
CA LEU A 110 0.53 8.44 -5.99
C LEU A 110 1.76 8.71 -5.11
N GLY A 111 2.16 9.98 -5.00
CA GLY A 111 3.33 10.35 -4.19
C GLY A 111 3.17 9.98 -2.70
N ILE A 112 1.93 10.00 -2.21
CA ILE A 112 1.59 9.58 -0.84
C ILE A 112 1.75 8.06 -0.63
N ASP A 113 1.82 7.27 -1.70
CA ASP A 113 1.97 5.82 -1.67
C ASP A 113 3.38 5.37 -2.04
N GLN A 114 4.01 6.00 -3.04
CA GLN A 114 5.42 5.75 -3.36
C GLN A 114 6.37 6.18 -2.24
N GLY A 115 6.10 7.34 -1.62
CA GLY A 115 6.96 7.93 -0.60
C GLY A 115 7.17 7.00 0.61
N PRO A 116 6.09 6.51 1.25
CA PRO A 116 6.20 5.57 2.37
C PRO A 116 6.95 4.29 2.03
N ILE A 117 6.79 3.71 0.84
CA ILE A 117 7.52 2.48 0.47
C ILE A 117 9.04 2.71 0.62
N ILE A 118 9.56 3.78 0.03
CA ILE A 118 11.00 4.06 0.05
C ILE A 118 11.46 4.48 1.45
N ALA A 119 10.73 5.40 2.09
CA ALA A 119 11.10 5.92 3.41
C ALA A 119 11.11 4.81 4.47
N MET A 120 10.14 3.90 4.42
CA MET A 120 10.01 2.82 5.39
C MET A 120 11.00 1.68 5.12
N ILE A 121 11.30 1.34 3.87
CA ILE A 121 12.40 0.42 3.57
C ILE A 121 13.73 0.98 4.11
N GLU A 122 14.01 2.27 3.90
CA GLU A 122 15.27 2.85 4.38
C GLU A 122 15.30 2.99 5.91
N ASN A 123 14.17 3.27 6.56
CA ASN A 123 14.08 3.19 8.02
C ASN A 123 14.39 1.78 8.53
N TYR A 124 13.87 0.74 7.90
CA TYR A 124 14.21 -0.63 8.27
C TYR A 124 15.71 -0.95 8.12
N ARG A 125 16.34 -0.44 7.05
CA ARG A 125 17.76 -0.71 6.77
C ARG A 125 18.71 0.03 7.70
N SER A 126 18.42 1.29 8.03
CA SER A 126 19.40 2.16 8.69
C SER A 126 18.81 3.16 9.70
N ASP A 127 17.50 3.19 9.88
CA ASP A 127 16.73 4.24 10.57
C ASP A 127 16.96 5.65 10.02
N LEU A 128 17.40 5.84 8.76
CA LEU A 128 17.86 7.15 8.27
C LEU A 128 16.85 8.28 8.52
N ILE A 129 15.58 8.09 8.15
CA ILE A 129 14.55 9.12 8.27
C ILE A 129 14.25 9.35 9.75
N TRP A 130 14.05 8.29 10.53
CA TRP A 130 13.79 8.39 11.97
C TRP A 130 14.93 9.03 12.76
N LYS A 131 16.20 8.68 12.46
CA LYS A 131 17.39 9.32 13.05
C LYS A 131 17.48 10.78 12.65
N THR A 132 17.13 11.11 11.40
CA THR A 132 17.10 12.50 10.94
C THR A 132 16.06 13.31 11.68
N MET A 133 14.83 12.80 11.81
CA MET A 133 13.76 13.45 12.58
C MET A 133 14.13 13.66 14.05
N ARG A 134 14.86 12.70 14.66
CA ARG A 134 15.29 12.79 16.06
C ARG A 134 16.23 13.96 16.34
N LYS A 135 17.00 14.39 15.34
CA LYS A 135 17.90 15.55 15.47
C LYS A 135 17.16 16.89 15.54
N ASN A 136 15.87 16.94 15.20
CA ASN A 136 15.10 18.17 15.22
C ASN A 136 14.64 18.51 16.66
N PRO A 137 15.16 19.59 17.28
CA PRO A 137 14.83 19.93 18.66
C PRO A 137 13.35 20.26 18.87
N TYR A 138 12.65 20.76 17.83
CA TYR A 138 11.23 21.10 17.92
C TYR A 138 10.34 19.85 17.96
N ILE A 139 10.67 18.80 17.18
CA ILE A 139 9.96 17.52 17.22
C ILE A 139 10.12 16.88 18.62
N VAL A 140 11.36 16.82 19.11
CA VAL A 140 11.66 16.25 20.44
C VAL A 140 10.95 17.03 21.55
N ALA A 141 11.01 18.36 21.52
CA ALA A 141 10.33 19.20 22.50
C ALA A 141 8.81 19.02 22.44
N GLY A 142 8.22 18.94 21.24
CA GLY A 142 6.78 18.71 21.06
C GLY A 142 6.33 17.38 21.65
N LEU A 143 7.04 16.28 21.36
CA LEU A 143 6.73 14.96 21.89
C LEU A 143 6.86 14.90 23.42
N LYS A 144 7.92 15.50 24.00
CA LYS A 144 8.07 15.60 25.46
C LYS A 144 6.93 16.37 26.10
N LYS A 145 6.49 17.49 25.49
CA LYS A 145 5.33 18.26 25.98
C LYS A 145 4.01 17.49 25.88
N ALA A 146 3.89 16.58 24.92
CA ALA A 146 2.74 15.68 24.78
C ALA A 146 2.80 14.45 25.72
N GLY A 147 3.82 14.35 26.60
CA GLY A 147 3.92 13.28 27.60
C GLY A 147 4.62 12.00 27.12
N PHE A 148 5.17 11.98 25.90
CA PHE A 148 5.94 10.83 25.42
C PHE A 148 7.28 10.72 26.15
N THR A 149 7.69 9.50 26.50
CA THR A 149 8.97 9.19 27.17
C THR A 149 9.58 7.91 26.63
N GLY A 150 10.89 7.72 26.84
CA GLY A 150 11.61 6.50 26.45
C GLY A 150 11.70 6.25 24.94
N GLY A 151 12.15 5.04 24.58
CA GLY A 151 12.20 4.57 23.19
C GLY A 151 12.94 5.54 22.25
N TRP A 152 12.23 6.01 21.21
CA TRP A 152 12.76 6.95 20.23
C TRP A 152 13.26 8.28 20.83
N LEU A 153 12.79 8.66 22.03
CA LEU A 153 13.25 9.85 22.77
C LEU A 153 14.34 9.54 23.81
N GLY A 154 14.65 8.26 24.05
CA GLY A 154 15.40 7.79 25.21
C GLY A 154 16.91 7.67 25.05
N ASN A 155 17.46 7.92 23.86
CA ASN A 155 18.90 7.89 23.55
C ASN A 155 19.33 9.12 22.76
#